data_AF-A0A531K1M4-F1
#
_entry.id   AF-A0A531K1M4-F1
#
_cell.length_a   1.000
_cell.length_b   1.000
_cell.length_c   1.000
_cell.angle_alpha   90.00
_cell.angle_beta   90.00
_cell.angle_gamma   90.00
#
_symmetry.space_group_name_H-M   'P 1'
#
loop_
_entity.id
_entity.type
_entity.pdbx_description
1 polymer ?
#
loop_
_entity_poly.entity_id
_entity_poly.type
_entity_poly.pdbx_seq_one_letter_code
_entity_poly.pdbx_strand_id
1 'polypeptide(L)'
;PGRTRLLLLDGPAVLGRAAMDEIDNRHGNRSLREGLVAAMRSQSMMRLPVEALTALLAAAFDRAALAIEAGASAADYRAVLMALIDGLSPQAPGSVRTR
;
A
#
# COMPACT_ATOMS: atom_id res chain seq x y z
N PRO A 1 14.02 35.80 25.24
CA PRO A 1 12.56 36.00 25.13
C PRO A 1 12.14 36.35 23.68
N GLY A 2 11.39 35.58 22.91
CA GLY A 2 10.68 34.33 23.12
C GLY A 2 9.96 33.94 21.82
N ARG A 3 9.51 32.68 21.76
CA ARG A 3 8.37 32.18 20.96
C ARG A 3 8.46 31.89 19.45
N THR A 4 9.62 31.89 18.79
CA THR A 4 9.67 31.46 17.36
C THR A 4 10.71 30.40 17.01
N ARG A 5 11.34 29.74 18.01
CA ARG A 5 12.39 28.73 17.75
C ARG A 5 12.16 27.37 18.42
N LEU A 6 10.92 27.03 18.75
CA LEU A 6 10.60 25.82 19.52
C LEU A 6 9.35 25.08 19.01
N LEU A 7 9.17 25.00 17.68
CA LEU A 7 8.08 24.19 17.09
C LEU A 7 8.44 23.57 15.73
N LEU A 8 9.73 23.44 15.38
CA LEU A 8 10.15 22.79 14.12
C LEU A 8 11.43 21.94 14.25
N LEU A 9 11.90 21.64 15.47
CA LEU A 9 13.08 20.78 15.66
C LEU A 9 12.93 19.61 16.64
N ASP A 10 11.97 19.60 17.57
CA ASP A 10 11.82 18.48 18.53
C ASP A 10 10.66 17.52 18.21
N GLY A 11 9.93 17.77 17.13
CA GLY A 11 8.83 16.90 16.67
C GLY A 11 9.26 15.49 16.22
N PRO A 12 10.42 15.30 15.56
CA PRO A 12 10.86 13.98 15.09
C PRO A 12 11.81 13.23 16.02
N ALA A 13 11.97 13.65 17.29
CA ALA A 13 12.95 13.04 18.21
C ALA A 13 12.34 12.15 19.30
N VAL A 14 11.03 12.21 19.58
CA VAL A 14 10.44 11.56 20.77
C VAL A 14 9.34 10.53 20.45
N LEU A 15 8.78 10.53 19.25
CA LEU A 15 7.93 9.45 18.75
C LEU A 15 8.65 8.88 17.53
N GLY A 16 9.55 7.92 17.76
CA GLY A 16 10.38 7.33 16.72
C GLY A 16 9.56 7.00 15.47
N ARG A 17 10.17 7.11 14.29
CA ARG A 17 9.57 6.88 12.96
C ARG A 17 8.54 5.73 12.93
N ALA A 18 8.79 4.67 13.70
CA ALA A 18 7.88 3.55 13.95
C ALA A 18 6.46 3.92 14.45
N ALA A 19 6.27 4.91 15.33
CA ALA A 19 4.95 5.29 15.87
C ALA A 19 4.11 6.12 14.88
N MET A 20 4.76 6.92 14.03
CA MET A 20 4.09 7.60 12.91
C MET A 20 3.80 6.62 11.78
N ASP A 21 4.74 5.71 11.48
CA ASP A 21 4.48 4.58 10.59
C ASP A 21 3.32 3.72 11.11
N GLU A 22 3.17 3.55 12.43
CA GLU A 22 2.07 2.79 13.04
C GLU A 22 0.72 3.53 12.99
N ILE A 23 0.68 4.87 13.00
CA ILE A 23 -0.55 5.66 12.87
C ILE A 23 -0.99 5.73 11.40
N ASP A 24 -0.07 5.95 10.45
CA ASP A 24 -0.38 5.92 9.02
C ASP A 24 -0.72 4.49 8.53
N ASN A 25 0.01 3.47 8.99
CA ASN A 25 -0.36 2.07 8.75
C ASN A 25 -1.75 1.74 9.35
N ARG A 26 -2.19 2.42 10.42
CA ARG A 26 -3.50 2.17 11.05
C ARG A 26 -4.69 2.77 10.29
N HIS A 27 -4.48 3.75 9.40
CA HIS A 27 -5.56 4.41 8.66
C HIS A 27 -5.54 4.12 7.15
N GLY A 28 -4.39 4.16 6.48
CA GLY A 28 -4.28 3.89 5.04
C GLY A 28 -4.55 2.42 4.70
N ASN A 29 -3.97 1.50 5.46
CA ASN A 29 -4.13 0.06 5.21
C ASN A 29 -5.49 -0.47 5.60
N ARG A 30 -6.23 0.24 6.47
CA ARG A 30 -7.59 -0.14 6.85
C ARG A 30 -8.53 -0.06 5.65
N SER A 31 -8.51 1.07 4.94
CA SER A 31 -9.31 1.27 3.74
C SER A 31 -8.92 0.29 2.63
N LEU A 32 -7.62 0.04 2.45
CA LEU A 32 -7.14 -0.98 1.51
C LEU A 32 -7.68 -2.37 1.86
N ARG A 33 -7.54 -2.77 3.13
CA ARG A 33 -8.04 -4.04 3.64
C ARG A 33 -9.55 -4.18 3.44
N GLU A 34 -10.32 -3.15 3.77
CA GLU A 34 -11.77 -3.14 3.60
C GLU A 34 -12.16 -3.31 2.12
N GLY A 35 -11.47 -2.62 1.21
CA GLY A 35 -11.66 -2.77 -0.23
C GLY A 35 -11.34 -4.19 -0.71
N LEU A 36 -10.26 -4.79 -0.23
CA LEU A 36 -9.90 -6.18 -0.55
C LEU A 36 -10.95 -7.17 -0.03
N VAL A 37 -11.43 -7.00 1.21
CA VAL A 37 -12.51 -7.83 1.76
C VAL A 37 -13.78 -7.69 0.91
N ALA A 38 -14.13 -6.48 0.50
CA ALA A 38 -15.30 -6.21 -0.33
C ALA A 38 -15.18 -6.89 -1.70
N ALA A 39 -14.04 -6.73 -2.39
CA ALA A 39 -13.78 -7.35 -3.70
C ALA A 39 -13.82 -8.88 -3.65
N MET A 40 -13.29 -9.46 -2.57
CA MET A 40 -13.38 -10.89 -2.33
C MET A 40 -14.83 -11.35 -2.07
N ARG A 41 -15.63 -10.54 -1.37
CA ARG A 41 -17.06 -10.81 -1.10
C ARG A 41 -17.91 -10.73 -2.37
N SER A 42 -17.64 -9.80 -3.27
CA SER A 42 -18.30 -9.68 -4.57
C SER A 42 -17.78 -10.66 -5.62
N GLN A 43 -16.84 -11.55 -5.26
CA GLN A 43 -16.18 -12.47 -6.19
C GLN A 43 -15.53 -11.77 -7.38
N SER A 44 -15.15 -10.49 -7.24
CA SER A 44 -14.39 -9.74 -8.25
C SER A 44 -12.88 -9.84 -8.03
N MET A 45 -12.47 -10.56 -6.99
CA MET A 45 -11.09 -10.89 -6.65
C MET A 45 -11.01 -12.30 -6.07
N MET A 46 -9.90 -13.00 -6.31
CA MET A 46 -9.61 -14.28 -5.67
C MET A 46 -9.54 -14.16 -4.15
N ARG A 47 -9.93 -15.23 -3.44
CA ARG A 47 -9.83 -15.31 -1.98
C ARG A 47 -8.39 -15.61 -1.58
N LEU A 48 -7.77 -14.69 -0.84
CA LEU A 48 -6.42 -14.82 -0.28
C LEU A 48 -6.41 -14.39 1.20
N PRO A 49 -5.36 -14.76 1.96
CA PRO A 49 -5.17 -14.25 3.33
C PRO A 49 -5.08 -12.71 3.33
N VAL A 50 -6.14 -12.04 3.78
CA VAL A 50 -6.33 -10.60 3.56
C VAL A 50 -5.27 -9.74 4.25
N GLU A 51 -4.79 -10.12 5.43
CA GLU A 51 -3.76 -9.36 6.15
C GLU A 51 -2.43 -9.37 5.40
N ALA A 52 -2.01 -10.55 4.91
CA ALA A 52 -0.79 -10.69 4.13
C ALA A 52 -0.89 -9.94 2.79
N LEU A 53 -2.03 -10.03 2.12
CA LEU A 53 -2.26 -9.31 0.86
C LEU A 53 -2.25 -7.79 1.06
N THR A 54 -2.88 -7.31 2.12
CA THR A 54 -2.89 -5.88 2.47
C THR A 54 -1.47 -5.39 2.72
N ALA A 55 -0.67 -6.11 3.51
CA ALA A 55 0.70 -5.73 3.83
C ALA A 55 1.59 -5.67 2.57
N LEU A 56 1.47 -6.64 1.67
CA LEU A 56 2.25 -6.67 0.42
C LEU A 56 1.86 -5.54 -0.54
N LEU A 57 0.56 -5.27 -0.70
CA LEU A 57 0.09 -4.19 -1.56
C LEU A 57 0.47 -2.81 -1.00
N ALA A 58 0.35 -2.61 0.31
CA ALA A 58 0.81 -1.40 0.98
C ALA A 58 2.30 -1.15 0.72
N ALA A 59 3.14 -2.16 0.96
CA ALA A 59 4.58 -2.07 0.71
C ALA A 59 4.92 -1.79 -0.78
N ALA A 60 4.14 -2.35 -1.71
CA ALA A 60 4.31 -2.08 -3.13
C ALA A 60 3.97 -0.62 -3.49
N PHE A 61 2.92 -0.04 -2.90
CA PHE A 61 2.58 1.38 -3.08
C PHE A 61 3.65 2.29 -2.49
N ASP A 62 4.13 2.02 -1.28
CA ASP A 62 5.20 2.78 -0.64
C ASP A 62 6.47 2.75 -1.50
N ARG A 63 6.83 1.57 -2.02
CA ARG A 63 7.99 1.42 -2.90
C ARG A 63 7.83 2.20 -4.21
N ALA A 64 6.64 2.21 -4.79
CA ALA A 64 6.35 2.99 -5.98
C ALA A 64 6.47 4.49 -5.71
N ALA A 65 5.94 4.98 -4.59
CA ALA A 65 6.04 6.39 -4.21
C ALA A 65 7.50 6.83 -4.08
N LEU A 66 8.31 6.07 -3.33
CA LEU A 66 9.74 6.35 -3.14
C LEU A 66 10.53 6.33 -4.45
N ALA A 67 10.21 5.39 -5.35
CA ALA A 67 10.90 5.29 -6.63
C ALA A 67 10.56 6.45 -7.58
N ILE A 68 9.29 6.87 -7.60
CA ILE A 68 8.82 8.01 -8.39
C ILE A 68 9.45 9.31 -7.87
N GLU A 69 9.51 9.49 -6.55
CA GLU A 69 10.20 10.63 -5.94
C GLU A 69 11.69 10.67 -6.32
N ALA A 70 12.34 9.50 -6.42
CA ALA A 70 13.72 9.37 -6.90
C ALA A 70 13.90 9.53 -8.42
N GLY A 71 12.84 9.89 -9.17
CA GLY A 71 12.89 10.17 -10.60
C GLY A 71 12.54 9.01 -11.53
N ALA A 72 12.00 7.90 -11.00
CA ALA A 72 11.53 6.80 -11.83
C ALA A 72 10.23 7.13 -12.59
N SER A 73 9.95 6.37 -13.66
CA SER A 73 8.72 6.52 -14.46
C SER A 73 7.47 6.19 -13.65
N ALA A 74 6.64 7.20 -13.37
CA ALA A 74 5.34 7.00 -12.75
C ALA A 74 4.39 6.15 -13.61
N ALA A 75 4.55 6.20 -14.94
CA ALA A 75 3.77 5.39 -15.87
C ALA A 75 4.11 3.90 -15.72
N ASP A 76 5.38 3.56 -15.58
CA ASP A 76 5.84 2.17 -15.48
C ASP A 76 5.36 1.55 -14.16
N TYR A 77 5.53 2.27 -13.05
CA TYR A 77 5.04 1.84 -11.75
C TYR A 77 3.52 1.67 -11.72
N ARG A 78 2.77 2.59 -12.34
CA ARG A 78 1.31 2.47 -12.47
C ARG A 78 0.94 1.22 -13.28
N ALA A 79 1.60 1.00 -14.42
CA ALA A 79 1.34 -0.16 -15.28
C ALA A 79 1.57 -1.48 -14.54
N VAL A 80 2.67 -1.59 -13.79
CA VAL A 80 2.99 -2.79 -13.00
C VAL A 80 1.98 -2.99 -11.86
N LEU A 81 1.64 -1.94 -11.11
CA LEU A 81 0.66 -2.03 -10.03
C LEU A 81 -0.72 -2.45 -10.53
N MET A 82 -1.16 -1.93 -11.69
CA MET A 82 -2.40 -2.35 -12.33
C MET A 82 -2.34 -3.84 -12.71
N ALA A 83 -1.25 -4.28 -13.35
CA ALA A 83 -1.10 -5.69 -13.71
C ALA A 83 -1.08 -6.63 -12.49
N LEU A 84 -0.49 -6.20 -11.36
CA LEU A 84 -0.52 -6.96 -10.11
C LEU A 84 -1.95 -7.09 -9.58
N ILE A 85 -2.73 -6.00 -9.56
CA ILE A 85 -4.11 -5.98 -9.09
C ILE A 85 -5.03 -6.79 -10.01
N ASP A 86 -4.90 -6.63 -11.33
CA ASP A 86 -5.65 -7.38 -12.34
C ASP A 86 -5.33 -8.87 -12.26
N GLY A 87 -4.08 -9.22 -11.91
CA GLY A 87 -3.68 -10.59 -11.64
C GLY A 87 -4.41 -11.25 -10.47
N LEU A 88 -5.07 -10.47 -9.62
CA LEU A 88 -5.90 -10.95 -8.51
C LEU A 88 -7.37 -11.16 -8.92
N SER A 89 -7.77 -10.80 -10.14
CA SER A 89 -9.12 -11.10 -10.63
C SER A 89 -9.36 -12.62 -10.68
N PRO A 90 -10.62 -13.08 -10.51
CA PRO A 90 -10.95 -14.49 -10.60
C PRO A 90 -10.51 -15.04 -11.96
N GLN A 91 -9.78 -16.14 -11.96
CA GLN A 91 -9.51 -16.84 -13.21
C GLN A 91 -10.82 -17.45 -13.71
N ALA A 92 -11.13 -17.25 -14.99
CA ALA A 92 -12.16 -18.06 -15.64
C ALA A 92 -11.78 -19.54 -15.49
N PRO A 93 -12.72 -20.46 -15.22
CA PRO A 93 -12.42 -21.88 -15.16
C PRO A 93 -11.87 -22.32 -16.53
N GLY A 94 -10.55 -22.47 -16.64
CA GLY A 94 -9.88 -22.89 -17.87
C GLY A 94 -8.45 -22.38 -18.11
N SER A 95 -8.00 -21.28 -17.48
CA SER A 95 -6.62 -20.81 -17.70
C SER A 95 -5.64 -21.48 -16.73
N VAL A 96 -5.19 -22.69 -17.08
CA VAL A 96 -3.92 -23.20 -16.57
C VAL A 96 -2.83 -22.26 -17.08
N ARG A 97 -2.32 -21.39 -16.20
CA ARG A 97 -1.05 -20.69 -16.47
C ARG A 97 0.06 -21.74 -16.37
N THR A 98 0.48 -22.23 -17.54
CA THR A 98 1.69 -23.02 -17.70
C THR A 98 2.90 -22.21 -17.20
N ARG A 99 3.73 -22.91 -16.43
CA ARG A 99 4.96 -22.53 -15.71
C ARG A 99 5.72 -21.29 -16.18
#